data_AF-A0AB73KLH3-F1
#
_entry.id   AF-A0AB73KLH3-F1
#
_cell.length_a   1.000
_cell.length_b   1.000
_cell.length_c   1.000
_cell.angle_alpha   90.00
_cell.angle_beta   90.00
_cell.angle_gamma   90.00
#
_symmetry.space_group_name_H-M   'P 1'
#
loop_
_entity.id
_entity.type
_entity.pdbx_description
1 polymer ?
#
loop_
_entity_poly.entity_id
_entity_poly.type
_entity_poly.pdbx_seq_one_letter_code
_entity_poly.pdbx_strand_id
1 'polypeptide(L)'
;MGKRQLGQYPQSRYTHLLSSERNSNYTQHRPATFEIPVERPSKGCQSRTLACETCRTSLTYTVFSIPATRARRWAWLLTTLAGIASMLVSVLAIHHLGGEHPGEGVSGLLTLGSIGGFIVAAIGLSFWWYEDGVRGPGRLMGIGGHTIKR
;
A
#
# COMPACT_ATOMS: atom_id res chain seq x y z
N MET A 1 -14.79 9.71 2.48
CA MET A 1 -13.88 9.01 3.42
C MET A 1 -12.67 9.91 3.66
N GLY A 2 -12.39 10.33 4.90
CA GLY A 2 -11.28 11.25 5.22
C GLY A 2 -9.92 10.56 5.31
N LYS A 3 -8.84 11.32 5.19
CA LYS A 3 -7.46 10.87 5.41
C LYS A 3 -7.32 10.25 6.81
N ARG A 4 -6.69 9.07 6.93
CA ARG A 4 -6.51 8.42 8.24
C ARG A 4 -5.68 9.27 9.20
N GLN A 5 -6.27 9.52 10.37
CA GLN A 5 -5.58 10.18 11.47
C GLN A 5 -4.57 9.22 12.10
N LEU A 6 -3.40 9.74 12.45
CA LEU A 6 -2.35 8.99 13.15
C LEU A 6 -2.57 9.19 14.65
N GLY A 7 -3.13 8.19 15.32
CA GLY A 7 -3.31 8.16 16.78
C GLY A 7 -2.17 7.46 17.51
N GLN A 8 -2.25 7.44 18.84
CA GLN A 8 -1.32 6.73 19.75
C GLN A 8 -1.26 5.23 19.47
N TYR A 9 -2.40 4.63 19.09
CA TYR A 9 -2.48 3.26 18.60
C TYR A 9 -2.67 3.23 17.08
N PRO A 10 -2.15 2.20 16.40
CA PRO A 10 -2.45 1.98 14.99
C PRO A 10 -3.94 1.70 14.79
N GLN A 11 -4.52 2.23 13.73
CA GLN A 11 -5.90 1.92 13.34
C GLN A 11 -5.98 0.61 12.55
N SER A 12 -4.85 0.18 12.01
CA SER A 12 -4.72 -1.11 11.32
C SER A 12 -5.02 -2.27 12.27
N ARG A 13 -5.77 -3.25 11.77
CA ARG A 13 -6.11 -4.48 12.48
C ARG A 13 -5.42 -5.67 11.80
N TYR A 14 -5.19 -6.74 12.53
CA TYR A 14 -4.79 -7.99 11.91
C TYR A 14 -5.99 -8.90 11.69
N THR A 15 -5.93 -9.68 10.64
CA THR A 15 -7.00 -10.59 10.21
C THR A 15 -6.42 -11.98 10.03
N HIS A 16 -7.17 -12.98 10.44
CA HIS A 16 -6.87 -14.39 10.23
C HIS A 16 -8.06 -15.06 9.54
N LEU A 17 -7.80 -15.70 8.40
CA LEU A 17 -8.81 -16.43 7.64
C LEU A 17 -9.17 -17.73 8.35
N LEU A 18 -10.36 -17.82 8.95
CA LEU A 18 -10.83 -19.02 9.64
C LEU A 18 -11.21 -20.13 8.68
N SER A 19 -11.96 -19.76 7.63
CA SER A 19 -12.39 -20.69 6.58
C SER A 19 -12.59 -19.98 5.25
N SER A 20 -12.51 -20.76 4.19
CA SER A 20 -12.82 -20.36 2.82
C SER A 20 -13.72 -21.41 2.21
N GLU A 21 -15.02 -21.14 2.16
CA GLU A 21 -16.02 -22.05 1.60
C GLU A 21 -16.26 -21.66 0.14
N ARG A 22 -16.04 -22.60 -0.79
CA ARG A 22 -16.36 -22.40 -2.20
C ARG A 22 -17.77 -22.93 -2.46
N ASN A 23 -18.68 -22.02 -2.79
CA ASN A 23 -19.99 -22.34 -3.36
C ASN A 23 -19.90 -22.31 -4.89
N SER A 24 -20.94 -22.79 -5.58
CA SER A 24 -20.96 -22.94 -7.05
C SER A 24 -20.56 -21.66 -7.82
N ASN A 25 -20.93 -20.48 -7.30
CA ASN A 25 -20.72 -19.20 -7.98
C ASN A 25 -19.89 -18.18 -7.17
N TYR A 26 -19.48 -18.49 -5.93
CA TYR A 26 -18.73 -17.55 -5.10
C TYR A 26 -17.88 -18.25 -4.04
N THR A 27 -16.78 -17.59 -3.64
CA THR A 27 -15.97 -18.01 -2.49
C THR A 27 -16.32 -17.13 -1.30
N GLN A 28 -16.77 -17.73 -0.20
CA GLN A 28 -17.05 -17.04 1.05
C GLN A 28 -15.85 -17.17 1.98
N HIS A 29 -15.20 -16.04 2.27
CA HIS A 29 -14.13 -15.96 3.26
C HIS A 29 -14.72 -15.56 4.62
N ARG A 30 -14.36 -16.29 5.68
CA ARG A 30 -14.72 -15.94 7.07
C ARG A 30 -13.48 -15.47 7.83
N PRO A 31 -13.14 -14.18 7.80
CA PRO A 31 -12.00 -13.65 8.55
C PRO A 31 -12.37 -13.29 9.99
N ALA A 32 -11.54 -13.69 10.96
CA ALA A 32 -11.52 -13.10 12.29
C ALA A 32 -10.61 -11.87 12.29
N THR A 33 -11.07 -10.76 12.89
CA THR A 33 -10.31 -9.50 12.94
C THR A 33 -10.00 -9.14 14.38
N PHE A 34 -8.76 -8.75 14.64
CA PHE A 34 -8.22 -8.47 15.97
C PHE A 34 -7.40 -7.18 15.97
N GLU A 35 -7.28 -6.55 17.14
CA GLU A 35 -6.50 -5.33 17.29
C GLU A 35 -5.01 -5.63 17.41
N ILE A 36 -4.16 -4.66 17.05
CA ILE A 36 -2.72 -4.75 17.24
C ILE A 36 -2.38 -3.98 18.52
N PRO A 37 -2.20 -4.64 19.68
CA PRO A 37 -1.93 -4.00 20.97
C PRO A 37 -0.48 -3.50 21.09
N VAL A 38 -0.04 -2.74 20.10
CA VAL A 38 1.30 -2.14 20.03
C VAL A 38 1.11 -0.64 19.96
N GLU A 39 1.47 0.04 21.04
CA GLU A 39 1.49 1.49 21.08
C GLU A 39 2.53 2.02 20.10
N ARG A 40 2.26 3.17 19.48
CA ARG A 40 3.27 3.82 18.63
C ARG A 40 4.41 4.33 19.49
N PRO A 41 5.67 4.01 19.15
CA PRO A 41 6.80 4.59 19.84
C PRO A 41 6.88 6.10 19.58
N SER A 42 7.43 6.85 20.52
CA SER A 42 7.62 8.30 20.38
C SER A 42 8.57 8.66 19.23
N LYS A 43 9.58 7.81 18.96
CA LYS A 43 10.55 7.96 17.87
C LYS A 43 10.88 6.59 17.24
N GLY A 44 11.31 6.61 15.98
CA GLY A 44 11.76 5.42 15.26
C GLY A 44 10.64 4.43 14.98
N CYS A 45 10.91 3.14 15.23
CA CYS A 45 9.96 2.03 15.08
C CYS A 45 10.16 1.00 16.20
N GLN A 46 9.09 0.28 16.53
CA GLN A 46 9.09 -0.81 17.50
C GLN A 46 8.54 -2.06 16.83
N SER A 47 9.27 -3.18 16.96
CA SER A 47 8.79 -4.50 16.55
C SER A 47 8.30 -5.28 17.75
N ARG A 48 7.11 -5.88 17.66
CA ARG A 48 6.55 -6.75 18.69
C ARG A 48 5.99 -8.01 18.06
N THR A 49 6.35 -9.15 18.62
CA THR A 49 5.80 -10.45 18.24
C THR A 49 4.55 -10.71 19.08
N LEU A 50 3.45 -11.05 18.42
CA LEU A 50 2.16 -11.38 19.03
C LEU A 50 1.78 -12.79 18.60
N ALA A 51 1.17 -13.57 19.49
CA ALA A 51 0.56 -14.84 19.09
C ALA A 51 -0.83 -14.56 18.53
N CYS A 52 -1.16 -15.14 17.37
CA CYS A 52 -2.52 -15.09 16.84
C CYS A 52 -3.51 -15.67 17.86
N GLU A 53 -4.61 -14.97 18.11
CA GLU A 53 -5.63 -15.41 19.07
C GLU A 53 -6.32 -16.72 18.65
N THR A 54 -6.34 -17.05 17.36
CA THR A 54 -6.97 -18.28 16.86
C THR A 54 -5.99 -19.45 16.74
N CYS A 55 -4.88 -19.29 16.00
CA CYS A 55 -3.98 -20.40 15.65
C CYS A 55 -2.67 -20.40 16.44
N ARG A 56 -2.48 -19.43 17.35
CA ARG A 56 -1.27 -19.25 18.18
C ARG A 56 0.04 -19.05 17.42
N THR A 57 0.00 -18.93 16.09
CA THR A 57 1.18 -18.58 15.27
C THR A 57 1.77 -17.26 15.71
N SER A 58 3.09 -17.20 15.85
CA SER A 58 3.83 -15.97 16.16
C SER A 58 3.87 -15.04 14.95
N LEU A 59 3.33 -13.83 15.12
CA LEU A 59 3.24 -12.79 14.11
C LEU A 59 4.02 -11.54 14.57
N THR A 60 5.03 -11.14 13.80
CA THR A 60 5.85 -9.97 14.13
C THR A 60 5.32 -8.72 13.47
N TYR A 61 4.89 -7.74 14.25
CA TYR A 61 4.44 -6.44 13.76
C TYR A 61 5.48 -5.36 14.04
N THR A 62 5.75 -4.51 13.06
CA THR A 62 6.56 -3.30 13.22
C THR A 62 5.67 -2.08 13.14
N VAL A 63 5.65 -1.29 14.21
CA VAL A 63 4.90 -0.04 14.31
C VAL A 63 5.88 1.12 14.28
N PHE A 64 5.66 2.03 13.33
CA PHE A 64 6.43 3.26 13.18
C PHE A 64 5.83 4.37 14.05
N SER A 65 6.72 5.20 14.60
CA SER A 65 6.37 6.45 15.23
C SER A 65 5.59 7.37 14.28
N ILE A 66 4.85 8.34 14.84
CA ILE A 66 4.13 9.35 14.05
C ILE A 66 5.06 10.09 13.08
N PRO A 67 6.23 10.65 13.48
CA PRO A 67 7.11 11.35 12.55
C PRO A 67 7.61 10.43 11.42
N ALA A 68 8.02 9.19 11.74
CA ALA A 68 8.45 8.24 10.71
C ALA A 68 7.33 7.89 9.73
N THR A 69 6.10 7.73 10.22
CA THR A 69 4.92 7.47 9.38
C THR A 69 4.59 8.66 8.47
N ARG A 70 4.72 9.89 8.98
CA ARG A 70 4.55 11.12 8.18
C ARG A 70 5.61 11.24 7.09
N ALA A 71 6.88 10.97 7.40
CA ALA A 71 7.96 10.98 6.41
C ALA A 71 7.69 9.99 5.28
N ARG A 72 7.20 8.79 5.60
CA ARG A 72 6.80 7.80 4.60
C ARG A 72 5.61 8.25 3.75
N ARG A 73 4.60 8.87 4.37
CA ARG A 73 3.49 9.50 3.61
C ARG A 73 4.06 10.54 2.65
N TRP A 74 4.97 11.40 3.08
CA TRP A 74 5.62 12.35 2.18
C TRP A 74 6.36 11.69 1.04
N ALA A 75 7.13 10.62 1.30
CA ALA A 75 7.79 9.86 0.25
C ALA A 75 6.79 9.32 -0.79
N TRP A 76 5.67 8.72 -0.35
CA TRP A 76 4.63 8.23 -1.26
C TRP A 76 3.93 9.35 -2.05
N LEU A 77 3.71 10.51 -1.42
CA LEU A 77 3.18 11.67 -2.10
C LEU A 77 4.14 12.18 -3.18
N LEU A 78 5.44 12.26 -2.87
CA LEU A 78 6.47 12.63 -3.85
C LEU A 78 6.54 11.62 -5.01
N THR A 79 6.47 10.32 -4.73
CA THR A 79 6.36 9.28 -5.77
C THR A 79 5.12 9.48 -6.65
N THR A 80 4.00 9.85 -6.04
CA THR A 80 2.75 10.13 -6.77
C THR A 80 2.92 11.31 -7.71
N LEU A 81 3.48 12.42 -7.20
CA LEU A 81 3.73 13.63 -7.98
C LEU A 81 4.74 13.38 -9.12
N ALA A 82 5.79 12.60 -8.86
CA ALA A 82 6.75 12.23 -9.90
C ALA A 82 6.11 11.37 -11.01
N GLY A 83 5.24 10.41 -10.64
CA GLY A 83 4.48 9.63 -11.62
C GLY A 83 3.55 10.50 -12.48
N ILE A 84 2.82 11.44 -11.85
CA ILE A 84 1.97 12.40 -12.56
C ILE A 84 2.80 13.28 -13.49
N ALA A 85 3.92 13.84 -13.02
CA ALA A 85 4.79 14.68 -13.83
C ALA A 85 5.34 13.92 -15.05
N SER A 86 5.82 12.68 -14.85
CA SER A 86 6.27 11.81 -15.94
C SER A 86 5.16 11.57 -16.96
N MET A 87 3.95 11.24 -16.50
CA MET A 87 2.80 11.02 -17.36
C MET A 87 2.46 12.27 -18.19
N LEU A 88 2.39 13.43 -17.55
CA LEU A 88 2.07 14.69 -18.21
C LEU A 88 3.13 15.08 -19.24
N VAL A 89 4.41 14.95 -18.91
CA VAL A 89 5.51 15.23 -19.86
C VAL A 89 5.40 14.32 -21.08
N SER A 90 5.15 13.02 -20.90
CA SER A 90 4.97 12.08 -22.00
C SER A 90 3.75 12.42 -22.88
N VAL A 91 2.62 12.74 -22.27
CA VAL A 91 1.39 13.10 -23.01
C VAL A 91 1.58 14.40 -23.80
N LEU A 92 2.19 15.43 -23.17
CA LEU A 92 2.48 16.69 -23.84
C LEU A 92 3.48 16.50 -24.99
N ALA A 93 4.50 15.66 -24.80
CA ALA A 93 5.44 15.33 -25.87
C ALA A 93 4.76 14.62 -27.05
N ILE A 94 3.86 13.66 -26.79
CA ILE A 94 3.06 13.00 -27.85
C ILE A 94 2.21 14.03 -28.59
N HIS A 95 1.55 14.94 -27.87
CA HIS A 95 0.73 15.97 -28.50
C HIS A 95 1.54 16.95 -29.35
N HIS A 96 2.71 17.39 -28.86
CA HIS A 96 3.60 18.28 -29.60
C HIS A 96 4.22 17.61 -30.83
N LEU A 97 4.54 16.32 -30.75
CA LEU A 97 5.08 15.54 -31.86
C LEU A 97 4.00 15.04 -32.83
N GLY A 98 2.70 15.18 -32.52
CA GLY A 98 1.59 14.64 -33.32
C GLY A 98 1.47 15.12 -34.78
N GLY A 99 2.35 16.04 -35.23
CA GLY A 99 2.52 16.41 -36.64
C GLY A 99 3.73 15.80 -37.35
N GLU A 100 4.70 15.29 -36.61
CA GLU A 100 5.93 14.68 -37.12
C GLU A 100 6.00 13.25 -36.60
N HIS A 101 5.96 12.24 -37.49
CA HIS A 101 6.02 10.84 -37.04
C HIS A 101 7.34 10.61 -36.30
N PRO A 102 7.34 10.49 -34.96
CA PRO A 102 8.57 10.17 -34.25
C PRO A 102 9.00 8.79 -34.71
N GLY A 103 10.30 8.55 -34.85
CA GLY A 103 10.80 7.20 -35.11
C GLY A 103 10.17 6.20 -34.13
N GLU A 104 9.83 5.00 -34.59
CA GLU A 104 9.00 4.02 -33.87
C GLU A 104 9.42 3.82 -32.39
N GLY A 105 10.73 3.89 -32.11
CA GLY A 105 11.28 3.80 -30.75
C GLY A 105 10.89 4.95 -29.81
N VAL A 106 10.80 6.19 -30.30
CA VAL A 106 10.45 7.37 -29.49
C VAL A 106 8.97 7.33 -29.10
N SER A 107 8.09 6.96 -30.04
CA SER A 107 6.66 6.81 -29.79
C SER A 107 6.38 5.73 -28.74
N GLY A 108 7.08 4.58 -28.83
CA GLY A 108 7.00 3.51 -27.84
C GLY A 108 7.43 3.96 -26.44
N LEU A 109 8.55 4.69 -26.33
CA LEU A 109 9.05 5.22 -25.05
C LEU A 109 8.10 6.23 -24.41
N LEU A 110 7.52 7.13 -25.19
CA LEU A 110 6.56 8.11 -24.67
C LEU A 110 5.26 7.44 -24.21
N THR A 111 4.78 6.44 -24.96
CA THR A 111 3.61 5.65 -24.57
C THR A 111 3.87 4.91 -23.26
N LEU A 112 5.03 4.24 -23.14
CA LEU A 112 5.44 3.58 -21.90
C LEU A 112 5.62 4.56 -20.73
N GLY A 113 6.16 5.75 -20.98
CA GLY A 113 6.30 6.82 -19.98
C GLY A 113 4.94 7.30 -19.45
N SER A 114 3.94 7.41 -20.33
CA SER A 114 2.58 7.80 -19.94
C SER A 114 1.90 6.74 -19.07
N ILE A 115 1.89 5.48 -19.52
CA ILE A 115 1.27 4.35 -18.82
C ILE A 115 2.02 4.07 -17.52
N GLY A 116 3.36 4.04 -17.56
CA GLY A 116 4.22 3.84 -16.41
C GLY A 116 4.05 4.94 -15.36
N GLY A 117 4.02 6.21 -15.79
CA GLY A 117 3.77 7.35 -14.91
C GLY A 117 2.42 7.26 -14.20
N PHE A 118 1.36 6.88 -14.94
CA PHE A 118 0.04 6.64 -14.37
C PHE A 118 0.04 5.52 -13.33
N ILE A 119 0.65 4.37 -13.64
CA ILE A 119 0.74 3.23 -12.71
C ILE A 119 1.49 3.63 -11.42
N VAL A 120 2.64 4.30 -11.56
CA VAL A 120 3.42 4.79 -10.41
C VAL A 120 2.61 5.79 -9.59
N ALA A 121 1.89 6.70 -10.22
CA ALA A 121 1.02 7.65 -9.55
C ALA A 121 -0.11 6.95 -8.77
N ALA A 122 -0.80 6.00 -9.39
CA ALA A 122 -1.88 5.24 -8.75
C ALA A 122 -1.39 4.42 -7.54
N ILE A 123 -0.24 3.76 -7.69
CA ILE A 123 0.40 2.99 -6.62
C ILE A 123 0.85 3.92 -5.49
N GLY A 124 1.52 5.03 -5.82
CA GLY A 124 1.97 6.04 -4.86
C GLY A 124 0.80 6.62 -4.08
N LEU A 125 -0.29 6.97 -4.77
CA LEU A 125 -1.48 7.56 -4.16
C LEU A 125 -2.17 6.57 -3.22
N SER A 126 -2.30 5.31 -3.65
CA SER A 126 -2.83 4.23 -2.82
C SER A 126 -2.00 4.07 -1.55
N PHE A 127 -0.67 3.99 -1.66
CA PHE A 127 0.18 3.89 -0.48
C PHE A 127 0.16 5.14 0.39
N TRP A 128 0.11 6.33 -0.19
CA TRP A 128 -0.04 7.57 0.56
C TRP A 128 -1.31 7.58 1.42
N TRP A 129 -2.43 7.14 0.83
CA TRP A 129 -3.74 7.12 1.48
C TRP A 129 -3.83 6.08 2.60
N TYR A 130 -3.27 4.89 2.36
CA TYR A 130 -3.34 3.74 3.28
C TYR A 130 -2.09 3.55 4.16
N GLU A 131 -1.11 4.45 4.12
CA GLU A 131 0.06 4.37 5.00
C GLU A 131 -0.33 4.71 6.44
N ASP A 132 -0.36 3.67 7.28
CA ASP A 132 -0.61 3.79 8.72
C ASP A 132 0.65 3.50 9.56
N GLY A 133 1.80 3.28 8.92
CA GLY A 133 3.04 3.01 9.65
C GLY A 133 3.01 1.68 10.42
N VAL A 134 2.19 0.73 9.99
CA VAL A 134 2.21 -0.66 10.50
C VAL A 134 2.71 -1.58 9.40
N ARG A 135 3.59 -2.50 9.77
CA ARG A 135 4.08 -3.62 8.95
C ARG A 135 3.91 -4.91 9.73
N GLY A 136 3.76 -6.01 9.02
CA GLY A 136 3.61 -7.32 9.63
C GLY A 136 3.55 -8.41 8.56
N PRO A 137 3.46 -9.68 8.98
CA PRO A 137 3.41 -10.81 8.07
C PRO A 137 2.14 -10.72 7.21
N GLY A 138 2.31 -10.75 5.89
CA GLY A 138 1.20 -10.84 4.94
C GLY A 138 0.64 -9.51 4.45
N ARG A 139 1.24 -8.98 3.39
CA ARG A 139 0.63 -7.91 2.57
C ARG A 139 -0.40 -8.45 1.57
N LEU A 140 -0.34 -9.76 1.24
CA LEU A 140 -1.11 -10.45 0.19
C LEU A 140 -1.44 -11.91 0.57
N MET A 141 -2.13 -12.15 1.69
CA MET A 141 -2.23 -13.47 2.36
C MET A 141 -0.87 -14.01 2.81
N GLY A 142 -0.43 -13.58 3.99
CA GLY A 142 0.80 -14.09 4.61
C GLY A 142 0.65 -15.50 5.17
N ILE A 143 1.77 -16.02 5.67
CA ILE A 143 1.95 -17.27 6.41
C ILE A 143 0.67 -17.65 7.16
N GLY A 144 0.02 -18.75 6.76
CA GLY A 144 -1.14 -19.30 7.47
C GLY A 144 -2.43 -18.47 7.41
N GLY A 145 -2.66 -17.66 6.36
CA GLY A 145 -3.94 -16.95 6.19
C GLY A 145 -4.04 -15.63 6.97
N HIS A 146 -2.90 -15.05 7.35
CA HIS A 146 -2.84 -13.78 8.08
C HIS A 146 -2.66 -12.58 7.15
N THR A 147 -3.37 -11.49 7.43
CA THR A 147 -3.16 -10.22 6.71
C THR A 147 -3.45 -9.01 7.58
N ILE A 148 -2.86 -7.87 7.24
CA ILE A 148 -3.18 -6.58 7.87
C ILE A 148 -4.37 -5.96 7.14
N LYS A 149 -5.48 -5.82 7.85
CA LYS A 149 -6.61 -5.03 7.40
C LYS A 149 -6.29 -3.57 7.68
N ARG A 150 -6.07 -2.83 6.60
CA ARG A 150 -5.94 -1.38 6.63
C ARG A 150 -7.34 -0.83 6.68
#